data_AF-A0A7V5K3E0-F1
#
_entry.id   AF-A0A7V5K3E0-F1
#
_cell.length_a   1.000
_cell.length_b   1.000
_cell.length_c   1.000
_cell.angle_alpha   90.00
_cell.angle_beta   90.00
_cell.angle_gamma   90.00
#
_symmetry.space_group_name_H-M   'P 1'
#
loop_
_entity.id
_entity.type
_entity.pdbx_description
1 polymer ?
#
loop_
_entity_poly.entity_id
_entity_poly.type
_entity_poly.pdbx_seq_one_letter_code
_entity_poly.pdbx_strand_id
1 'polypeptide(L)'
;MYEEYFGLTRKPFEITPDPAFLYASPQHKEALASLLYGVREGKGLLVLTGEVGTGKTLLIRCLLEMLGPETVTAYIFNPRMSVMEF
;
A
#
# COMPACT_ATOMS: atom_id res chain seq x y z
N MET A 1 8.44 25.13 -9.52
CA MET A 1 7.80 26.24 -8.76
C MET A 1 7.83 26.02 -7.24
N TYR A 2 7.07 25.08 -6.66
CA TYR A 2 7.18 24.80 -5.20
C TYR A 2 8.45 24.03 -4.85
N GLU A 3 8.80 23.02 -5.66
CA GLU A 3 10.00 22.19 -5.43
C GLU A 3 11.29 23.00 -5.44
N GLU A 4 11.49 23.83 -6.46
CA GLU A 4 12.69 24.69 -6.58
C GLU A 4 12.74 25.76 -5.48
N TYR A 5 11.59 26.35 -5.12
CA TYR A 5 11.54 27.40 -4.09
C TYR A 5 11.86 26.86 -2.68
N PHE A 6 11.38 25.64 -2.37
CA PHE A 6 11.57 25.01 -1.05
C PHE A 6 12.69 23.96 -1.02
N GLY A 7 13.39 23.74 -2.12
CA GLY A 7 14.44 22.72 -2.22
C GLY A 7 13.92 21.29 -2.09
N LEU A 8 12.67 21.02 -2.49
CA LEU A 8 12.08 19.69 -2.42
C LEU A 8 12.44 18.87 -3.64
N THR A 9 12.66 17.57 -3.44
CA THR A 9 12.95 16.63 -4.54
C THR A 9 11.69 16.05 -5.20
N ARG A 10 10.52 16.32 -4.61
CA ARG A 10 9.20 15.85 -5.09
C ARG A 10 8.12 16.87 -4.76
N LYS A 11 7.00 16.77 -5.45
CA LYS A 11 5.81 17.57 -5.20
C LYS A 11 5.34 17.41 -3.75
N PRO A 12 5.21 18.51 -3.00
CA PRO A 12 4.63 18.43 -1.66
C PRO A 12 3.12 18.24 -1.72
N PHE A 13 2.55 17.64 -0.66
CA PHE A 13 1.10 17.53 -0.42
C PHE A 13 0.31 16.71 -1.46
N GLU A 14 0.89 15.63 -2.00
CA GLU A 14 0.10 14.71 -2.80
C GLU A 14 -1.00 14.02 -1.96
N ILE A 15 -2.18 13.90 -2.54
CA ILE A 15 -3.36 13.33 -1.87
C ILE A 15 -3.23 11.80 -1.72
N THR A 16 -2.47 11.17 -2.62
CA THR A 16 -2.30 9.73 -2.63
C THR A 16 -1.13 9.36 -1.71
N PRO A 17 -1.33 8.47 -0.72
CA PRO A 17 -0.24 7.97 0.11
C PRO A 17 0.82 7.28 -0.75
N ASP A 18 2.06 7.80 -0.74
CA ASP A 18 3.21 7.24 -1.44
C ASP A 18 3.95 6.25 -0.49
N PRO A 19 4.05 4.95 -0.85
CA PRO A 19 4.79 3.94 -0.10
C PRO A 19 6.23 4.34 0.26
N ALA A 20 6.89 5.18 -0.53
CA ALA A 20 8.24 5.67 -0.25
C ALA A 20 8.33 6.48 1.05
N PHE A 21 7.21 7.02 1.55
CA PHE A 21 7.13 7.78 2.79
C PHE A 21 6.52 6.97 3.95
N LEU A 22 6.42 5.65 3.83
CA LEU A 22 5.96 4.81 4.93
C LEU A 22 6.87 4.95 6.15
N TYR A 23 6.35 5.49 7.24
CA TYR A 23 6.95 5.33 8.55
C TYR A 23 6.69 3.90 9.05
N ALA A 24 7.70 3.04 8.92
CA ALA A 24 7.65 1.63 9.29
C ALA A 24 7.73 1.45 10.82
N SER A 25 6.66 1.82 11.52
CA SER A 25 6.47 1.51 12.94
C SER A 25 6.60 -0.01 13.19
N PRO A 26 6.91 -0.45 14.42
CA PRO A 26 6.98 -1.88 14.73
C PRO A 26 5.73 -2.65 14.29
N GLN A 27 4.54 -2.08 14.52
CA GLN A 27 3.26 -2.67 14.14
C GLN A 27 3.09 -2.73 12.62
N HIS A 28 3.50 -1.69 11.88
CA HIS A 28 3.46 -1.72 10.41
C HIS A 28 4.40 -2.78 9.84
N LYS A 29 5.61 -2.93 10.42
CA LYS A 29 6.58 -3.95 10.00
C LYS A 29 6.05 -5.36 10.22
N GLU A 30 5.48 -5.62 11.39
CA GLU A 30 4.90 -6.93 11.73
C GLU A 30 3.71 -7.29 10.83
N ALA A 31 2.81 -6.34 10.60
CA ALA A 31 1.68 -6.52 9.70
C ALA A 31 2.14 -6.81 8.25
N LEU A 32 3.10 -6.04 7.74
CA LEU A 32 3.62 -6.23 6.38
C LEU A 32 4.37 -7.56 6.22
N ALA A 33 5.17 -7.96 7.22
CA ALA A 33 5.84 -9.24 7.24
C ALA A 33 4.84 -10.41 7.25
N SER A 34 3.78 -10.30 8.06
CA SER A 34 2.72 -11.31 8.14
C SER A 34 1.97 -11.46 6.82
N LEU A 35 1.68 -10.34 6.15
CA LEU A 35 1.06 -10.34 4.82
C LEU A 35 1.97 -10.98 3.77
N LEU A 36 3.24 -10.56 3.71
CA LEU A 36 4.21 -11.08 2.74
C LEU A 36 4.42 -12.58 2.91
N TYR A 37 4.56 -13.04 4.16
CA TYR A 37 4.68 -14.45 4.47
C TYR A 37 3.42 -15.23 4.07
N GLY A 38 2.23 -14.71 4.41
CA GLY A 38 0.97 -15.36 4.06
C GLY A 38 0.76 -15.51 2.55
N VAL A 39 1.19 -14.53 1.76
CA VAL A 39 1.14 -14.60 0.29
C VAL A 39 2.13 -15.66 -0.24
N ARG A 40 3.39 -15.64 0.24
CA ARG A 40 4.44 -16.56 -0.23
C ARG A 40 4.17 -18.03 0.11
N GLU A 41 3.59 -18.30 1.27
CA GLU A 41 3.24 -19.66 1.70
C GLU A 41 1.87 -20.12 1.17
N GLY A 42 1.15 -19.28 0.43
CA GLY A 42 -0.16 -19.64 -0.11
C GLY A 42 -1.20 -19.92 0.99
N LYS A 43 -1.19 -19.15 2.10
CA LYS A 43 -2.12 -19.34 3.23
C LYS A 43 -3.60 -19.06 2.90
N GLY A 44 -3.91 -18.75 1.64
CA GLY A 44 -5.26 -18.46 1.17
C GLY A 44 -5.67 -17.03 1.51
N LEU A 45 -6.65 -16.87 2.40
CA LEU A 45 -7.24 -15.57 2.72
C LEU A 45 -6.52 -14.89 3.89
N LEU A 46 -6.06 -13.66 3.66
CA LEU A 46 -5.48 -12.79 4.68
C LEU A 46 -6.39 -11.57 4.88
N VAL A 47 -6.58 -11.16 6.13
CA VAL A 47 -7.40 -9.99 6.47
C VAL A 47 -6.56 -9.03 7.30
N LEU A 48 -6.39 -7.80 6.80
CA LEU A 48 -5.74 -6.71 7.53
C LEU A 48 -6.81 -5.82 8.19
N THR A 49 -6.81 -5.76 9.52
CA THR A 49 -7.74 -4.95 10.30
C THR A 49 -7.03 -3.80 11.01
N GLY A 50 -7.80 -2.82 11.50
CA GLY A 50 -7.28 -1.65 12.21
C GLY A 50 -8.21 -0.44 12.07
N GLU A 51 -8.03 0.55 12.93
CA GLU A 51 -8.87 1.76 12.97
C GLU A 51 -8.71 2.65 11.73
N VAL A 52 -9.62 3.63 11.56
CA VAL A 52 -9.52 4.60 10.47
C VAL A 52 -8.20 5.38 10.59
N GLY A 53 -7.50 5.58 9.47
CA GLY A 53 -6.23 6.32 9.44
C GLY A 53 -4.99 5.52 9.82
N THR A 54 -5.09 4.23 10.19
CA THR A 54 -3.92 3.41 10.58
C THR A 54 -3.07 2.89 9.42
N GLY A 55 -3.20 3.46 8.21
CA GLY A 55 -2.34 3.09 7.09
C GLY A 55 -2.63 1.73 6.43
N LYS A 56 -3.79 1.09 6.68
CA LYS A 56 -4.15 -0.20 6.04
C LYS A 56 -3.98 -0.19 4.51
N THR A 57 -4.53 0.82 3.84
CA THR A 57 -4.44 0.96 2.39
C THR A 57 -2.99 1.20 1.93
N LEU A 58 -2.21 1.94 2.73
CA LEU A 58 -0.79 2.17 2.45
C LEU A 58 0.00 0.87 2.56
N LEU A 59 -0.26 0.04 3.59
CA LEU A 59 0.38 -1.27 3.74
C LEU A 59 0.07 -2.23 2.58
N ILE A 60 -1.17 -2.23 2.07
CA ILE A 60 -1.52 -3.02 0.88
C ILE A 60 -0.74 -2.52 -0.35
N ARG A 61 -0.59 -1.20 -0.53
CA ARG A 61 0.24 -0.64 -1.62
C ARG A 61 1.71 -1.05 -1.48
N CYS A 62 2.26 -0.98 -0.27
CA CYS A 62 3.64 -1.41 0.00
C CYS A 62 3.82 -2.91 -0.29
N LEU A 63 2.84 -3.75 0.08
CA LEU A 63 2.87 -5.18 -0.21
C LEU A 63 2.92 -5.43 -1.72
N LEU A 64 2.09 -4.76 -2.50
CA LEU A 64 2.06 -4.90 -3.96
C LEU A 64 3.41 -4.54 -4.60
N GLU A 65 4.07 -3.48 -4.12
CA GLU A 65 5.43 -3.12 -4.57
C GLU A 65 6.47 -4.20 -4.20
N MET A 66 6.37 -4.78 -3.00
CA MET A 66 7.30 -5.81 -2.51
C MET A 66 7.16 -7.17 -3.20
N LEU A 67 5.98 -7.50 -3.74
CA LEU A 67 5.76 -8.75 -4.49
C LEU A 67 6.52 -8.78 -5.82
N GLY A 68 6.86 -7.61 -6.36
CA GLY A 68 7.69 -7.47 -7.54
C GLY A 68 7.05 -7.99 -8.84
N PRO A 69 7.79 -7.92 -9.96
CA PRO A 69 7.26 -8.23 -11.29
C PRO A 69 6.99 -9.72 -11.53
N GLU A 70 7.57 -10.62 -10.73
CA GLU A 70 7.36 -12.06 -10.83
C GLU A 70 5.99 -12.51 -10.31
N THR A 71 5.29 -11.63 -9.60
CA THR A 71 3.97 -11.92 -9.04
C THR A 71 2.89 -11.18 -9.82
N VAL A 72 1.98 -11.91 -10.45
CA VAL A 72 0.80 -11.31 -11.08
C VAL A 72 -0.18 -10.88 -10.00
N THR A 73 -0.45 -9.58 -9.90
CA THR A 73 -1.36 -9.00 -8.90
C THR A 73 -2.54 -8.31 -9.55
N ALA A 74 -3.73 -8.47 -8.97
CA ALA A 74 -4.91 -7.66 -9.29
C ALA A 74 -5.33 -6.86 -8.04
N TYR A 75 -5.51 -5.55 -8.19
CA TYR A 75 -5.93 -4.67 -7.10
C TYR A 75 -7.34 -4.14 -7.33
N ILE A 76 -8.27 -4.53 -6.46
CA ILE A 76 -9.66 -4.07 -6.49
C ILE A 76 -9.83 -3.01 -5.40
N PHE A 77 -9.80 -1.73 -5.78
CA PHE A 77 -9.96 -0.62 -4.84
C PHE A 77 -11.40 -0.47 -4.34
N ASN A 78 -12.38 -0.62 -5.24
CA ASN A 78 -13.79 -0.54 -4.92
C ASN A 78 -14.52 -1.76 -5.49
N PRO A 79 -14.83 -2.77 -4.65
CA PRO A 79 -15.49 -3.99 -5.09
C PRO A 79 -16.98 -3.80 -5.43
N ARG A 80 -17.54 -2.60 -5.19
CA ARG A 80 -18.93 -2.28 -5.53
C ARG A 80 -19.11 -1.67 -6.92
N MET A 81 -18.02 -1.34 -7.63
CA MET A 81 -18.13 -0.82 -8.99
C MET A 81 -18.63 -1.91 -9.93
N SER A 82 -19.60 -1.54 -10.75
CA SER A 82 -20.08 -2.39 -11.82
C SER A 82 -19.08 -2.42 -12.99
N VAL A 83 -19.18 -3.44 -13.85
CA VAL A 83 -18.32 -3.58 -15.04
C VAL A 83 -18.44 -2.36 -15.97
N MET A 84 -19.59 -1.68 -15.99
CA MET A 84 -19.84 -0.52 -16.83
C MET A 84 -19.18 0.77 -16.31
N GLU A 85 -18.68 0.77 -15.08
CA GLU A 85 -18.02 1.91 -14.42
C GLU A 85 -16.49 1.77 -14.37
N PHE A 86 -15.93 0.70 -14.93
CA PHE A 86 -14.50 0.40 -15.01
C PHE A 86 -13.90 0.94 -16.32
#